data_AF-A0A7S2ZPS2-F1
#
_entry.id   AF-A0A7S2ZPS2-F1
#
_cell.length_a   1.000
_cell.length_b   1.000
_cell.length_c   1.000
_cell.angle_alpha   90.00
_cell.angle_beta   90.00
_cell.angle_gamma   90.00
#
_symmetry.space_group_name_H-M   'P 1'
#
loop_
_entity.id
_entity.type
_entity.pdbx_description
1 polymer ?
#
loop_
_entity_poly.entity_id
_entity_poly.type
_entity_poly.pdbx_seq_one_letter_code
_entity_poly.pdbx_strand_id
1 'polypeptide(L)'
;MDNPRPVVSLTAAFAYLLGQHLQGKVRMDEMPIKLREEDYDLIAKGGNVPYRIASRIRDEIKDIGPKGELPASAVRISMEGDVTTLMDVMGACERIVKTPVPLPYSRHTSRFLSLYAMTLPFILVDSQGLKTIVGVAMITWALFAIEEIAHMIEDPFTDKSFSLPLAAYAETIHGSCEQIIGHPLTWDYEEPIEYVEQVDDIAELEEEEEEEEEPEDPPPPKHPDGIEIRFP
;
A
#
# COMPACT_ATOMS: atom_id res chain seq x y z
N MET A 1 -23.55 -2.84 17.04
CA MET A 1 -22.36 -2.39 17.79
C MET A 1 -21.25 -2.26 16.78
N ASP A 2 -20.82 -1.02 16.57
CA ASP A 2 -19.97 -0.58 15.48
C ASP A 2 -18.60 -1.24 15.47
N ASN A 3 -18.19 -1.64 14.26
CA ASN A 3 -16.85 -2.12 13.94
C ASN A 3 -15.81 -1.03 14.35
N PRO A 4 -14.87 -1.30 15.26
CA PRO A 4 -14.03 -0.26 15.87
C PRO A 4 -12.95 0.33 14.94
N ARG A 5 -12.76 -0.15 13.70
CA ARG A 5 -11.63 0.31 12.84
C ARG A 5 -11.98 0.45 11.34
N PRO A 6 -12.97 1.29 10.97
CA PRO A 6 -13.40 1.48 9.57
C PRO A 6 -12.30 1.97 8.64
N VAL A 7 -11.35 2.75 9.16
CA VAL A 7 -10.24 3.34 8.39
C VAL A 7 -9.38 2.27 7.70
N VAL A 8 -9.10 1.16 8.38
CA VAL A 8 -8.22 0.12 7.83
C VAL A 8 -8.93 -0.71 6.77
N SER A 9 -10.20 -1.08 7.00
CA SER A 9 -11.04 -1.76 6.00
C SER A 9 -11.18 -0.92 4.73
N LEU A 10 -11.38 0.39 4.88
CA LEU A 10 -11.45 1.32 3.76
C LEU A 10 -10.09 1.48 3.05
N THR A 11 -8.97 1.40 3.77
CA THR A 11 -7.62 1.46 3.18
C THR A 11 -7.33 0.22 2.34
N ALA A 12 -7.67 -0.97 2.83
CA ALA A 12 -7.55 -2.20 2.05
C ALA A 12 -8.49 -2.17 0.84
N ALA A 13 -9.73 -1.68 1.01
CA ALA A 13 -10.69 -1.55 -0.09
C ALA A 13 -10.24 -0.54 -1.14
N PHE A 14 -9.57 0.55 -0.74
CA PHE A 14 -8.99 1.52 -1.66
C PHE A 14 -7.99 0.86 -2.62
N ALA A 15 -7.09 0.03 -2.11
CA ALA A 15 -6.09 -0.67 -2.93
C ALA A 15 -6.75 -1.59 -3.97
N TYR A 16 -7.74 -2.37 -3.55
CA TYR A 16 -8.48 -3.27 -4.44
C TYR A 16 -9.26 -2.51 -5.52
N LEU A 17 -10.03 -1.49 -5.10
CA LEU A 17 -10.86 -0.68 -5.99
C LEU A 17 -10.03 0.18 -6.93
N LEU A 18 -8.84 0.63 -6.53
CA LEU A 18 -7.93 1.34 -7.41
C LEU A 18 -7.46 0.42 -8.54
N GLY A 19 -7.07 -0.82 -8.24
CA GLY A 19 -6.67 -1.78 -9.27
C GLY A 19 -7.77 -2.01 -10.32
N GLN A 20 -8.99 -2.26 -9.84
CA GLN A 20 -10.17 -2.41 -10.70
C GLN A 20 -10.52 -1.14 -11.50
N HIS A 21 -10.38 0.04 -10.89
CA HIS A 21 -10.61 1.34 -11.52
C HIS A 21 -9.63 1.59 -12.67
N LEU A 22 -8.34 1.27 -12.47
CA LEU A 22 -7.32 1.37 -13.52
C LEU A 22 -7.58 0.42 -14.69
N GLN A 23 -8.21 -0.72 -14.43
CA GLN A 23 -8.66 -1.68 -15.46
C GLN A 23 -9.97 -1.29 -16.14
N GLY A 24 -10.67 -0.26 -15.65
CA GLY A 24 -12.00 0.13 -16.14
C GLY A 24 -13.10 -0.88 -15.81
N LYS A 25 -12.86 -1.81 -14.87
CA LYS A 25 -13.77 -2.88 -14.46
C LYS A 25 -14.02 -2.83 -12.96
N VAL A 26 -14.89 -1.94 -12.51
CA VAL A 26 -15.29 -1.89 -11.09
C VAL A 26 -16.33 -2.99 -10.82
N ARG A 27 -15.94 -4.02 -10.07
CA ARG A 27 -16.72 -5.21 -9.71
C ARG A 27 -16.80 -5.35 -8.21
N MET A 28 -18.00 -5.09 -7.68
CA MET A 28 -18.28 -5.17 -6.24
C MET A 28 -18.43 -6.60 -5.72
N ASP A 29 -18.90 -7.49 -6.58
CA ASP A 29 -19.21 -8.89 -6.31
C ASP A 29 -17.97 -9.75 -6.01
N GLU A 30 -16.82 -9.34 -6.51
CA GLU A 30 -15.55 -10.05 -6.36
C GLU A 30 -14.68 -9.47 -5.22
N MET A 31 -15.20 -8.55 -4.40
CA MET A 31 -14.40 -7.91 -3.34
C MET A 31 -14.33 -8.80 -2.09
N PRO A 32 -13.12 -9.18 -1.62
CA PRO A 32 -12.97 -10.01 -0.43
C PRO A 32 -13.22 -9.24 0.87
N ILE A 33 -13.31 -7.91 0.81
CA ILE A 33 -13.41 -7.02 1.97
C ILE A 33 -14.87 -6.67 2.22
N LYS A 34 -15.32 -6.80 3.46
CA LYS A 34 -16.66 -6.38 3.86
C LYS A 34 -16.64 -4.94 4.36
N LEU A 35 -17.38 -4.07 3.70
CA LEU A 35 -17.55 -2.66 4.08
C LEU A 35 -18.90 -2.45 4.79
N ARG A 36 -19.14 -1.24 5.31
CA ARG A 36 -20.47 -0.86 5.79
C ARG A 36 -21.42 -0.69 4.60
N GLU A 37 -22.72 -0.92 4.80
CA GLU A 37 -23.73 -0.77 3.74
C GLU A 37 -23.68 0.63 3.09
N GLU A 38 -23.43 1.67 3.89
CA GLU A 38 -23.28 3.05 3.41
C GLU A 38 -22.13 3.22 2.40
N ASP A 39 -21.04 2.48 2.59
CA ASP A 39 -19.86 2.56 1.73
C ASP A 39 -20.11 1.85 0.40
N TYR A 40 -20.89 0.77 0.39
CA TYR A 40 -21.35 0.13 -0.85
C TYR A 40 -22.22 1.06 -1.69
N ASP A 41 -23.13 1.82 -1.06
CA ASP A 41 -23.94 2.84 -1.74
C ASP A 41 -23.09 3.96 -2.32
N LEU A 42 -22.01 4.35 -1.63
CA LEU A 42 -21.05 5.32 -2.17
C LEU A 42 -20.38 4.78 -3.43
N ILE A 43 -20.01 3.51 -3.47
CA ILE A 43 -19.37 2.94 -4.64
C ILE A 43 -20.38 2.76 -5.80
N ALA A 44 -21.60 2.29 -5.49
CA ALA A 44 -22.66 2.05 -6.47
C ALA A 44 -23.09 3.31 -7.23
N LYS A 45 -22.97 4.48 -6.62
CA LYS A 45 -23.21 5.78 -7.26
C LYS A 45 -22.19 6.11 -8.38
N GLY A 46 -21.13 5.32 -8.58
CA GLY A 46 -20.20 5.42 -9.69
C GLY A 46 -19.25 6.62 -9.66
N GLY A 47 -18.57 6.86 -10.79
CA GLY A 47 -17.58 7.94 -10.98
C GLY A 47 -16.15 7.51 -10.63
N ASN A 48 -15.38 8.40 -9.98
CA ASN A 48 -14.04 8.06 -9.48
C ASN A 48 -14.17 7.33 -8.13
N VAL A 49 -14.32 6.00 -8.19
CA VAL A 49 -14.57 5.16 -7.02
C VAL A 49 -13.44 5.24 -5.97
N PRO A 50 -12.15 5.12 -6.33
CA PRO A 50 -11.08 5.19 -5.33
C PRO A 50 -11.01 6.56 -4.64
N TYR A 51 -11.30 7.65 -5.36
CA TYR A 51 -11.40 8.98 -4.74
C TYR A 51 -12.50 9.06 -3.67
N ARG A 52 -13.64 8.41 -3.90
CA ARG A 52 -14.76 8.40 -2.94
C ARG A 52 -14.40 7.64 -1.67
N ILE A 53 -13.70 6.51 -1.81
CA ILE A 53 -13.20 5.75 -0.65
C ILE A 53 -12.16 6.56 0.11
N ALA A 54 -11.22 7.22 -0.58
CA ALA A 54 -10.25 8.10 0.07
C ALA A 54 -10.93 9.28 0.79
N SER A 55 -12.00 9.84 0.23
CA SER A 55 -12.82 10.84 0.93
C SER A 55 -13.52 10.27 2.16
N ARG A 56 -14.04 9.04 2.08
CA ARG A 56 -14.68 8.36 3.21
C ARG A 56 -13.69 8.11 4.35
N ILE A 57 -12.46 7.70 4.04
CA ILE A 57 -11.37 7.57 5.03
C ILE A 57 -11.14 8.90 5.74
N ARG A 58 -11.10 10.02 5.00
CA ARG A 58 -10.93 11.36 5.57
C ARG A 58 -12.08 11.74 6.50
N ASP A 59 -13.30 11.34 6.18
CA ASP A 59 -14.47 11.61 7.02
C ASP A 59 -14.45 10.75 8.29
N GLU A 60 -14.07 9.47 8.20
CA GLU A 60 -13.83 8.63 9.39
C GLU A 60 -12.74 9.23 10.30
N ILE A 61 -11.63 9.73 9.74
CA ILE A 61 -10.58 10.39 10.53
C ILE A 61 -11.09 11.66 11.25
N LYS A 62 -12.06 12.38 10.65
CA LYS A 62 -12.70 13.55 11.31
C LYS A 62 -13.60 13.13 12.46
N ASP A 63 -14.36 12.05 12.29
CA ASP A 63 -15.40 11.62 13.21
C ASP A 63 -14.84 10.91 14.47
N ILE A 64 -13.56 10.52 14.45
CA ILE A 64 -12.87 9.90 15.61
C ILE A 64 -12.73 10.87 16.82
N GLY A 65 -13.06 12.16 16.73
CA GLY A 65 -13.20 13.09 17.88
C GLY A 65 -14.64 13.60 18.05
N PRO A 66 -15.20 13.84 19.28
CA PRO A 66 -14.61 14.02 20.62
C PRO A 66 -15.04 12.95 21.65
N LYS A 67 -15.22 11.69 21.22
CA LYS A 67 -15.54 10.55 22.12
C LYS A 67 -14.43 9.50 22.23
N GLY A 68 -13.39 9.59 21.39
CA GLY A 68 -12.19 8.77 21.45
C GLY A 68 -10.96 9.68 21.39
N GLU A 69 -10.04 9.50 22.31
CA GLU A 69 -8.89 10.36 22.54
C GLU A 69 -7.88 10.25 21.38
N LEU A 70 -8.01 11.06 20.33
CA LEU A 70 -6.86 11.48 19.50
C LEU A 70 -6.32 12.79 20.09
N PRO A 71 -5.24 12.78 20.90
CA PRO A 71 -4.89 13.92 21.74
C PRO A 71 -4.06 15.00 21.03
N ALA A 72 -3.79 14.91 19.72
CA ALA A 72 -2.98 15.90 19.03
C ALA A 72 -3.47 16.19 17.61
N SER A 73 -3.74 17.47 17.33
CA SER A 73 -3.94 18.00 15.97
C SER A 73 -2.84 17.54 15.00
N ALA A 74 -1.62 17.31 15.49
CA ALA A 74 -0.49 16.79 14.74
C ALA A 74 -0.74 15.37 14.16
N VAL A 75 -1.31 14.44 14.93
CA VAL A 75 -1.60 13.07 14.44
C VAL A 75 -2.66 13.11 13.35
N ARG A 76 -3.69 13.94 13.53
CA ARG A 76 -4.74 14.15 12.53
C ARG A 76 -4.20 14.76 11.24
N ILE A 77 -3.31 15.74 11.34
CA ILE A 77 -2.63 16.33 10.17
C ILE A 77 -1.78 15.26 9.46
N SER A 78 -1.08 14.40 10.19
CA SER A 78 -0.30 13.31 9.60
C SER A 78 -1.19 12.34 8.82
N MET A 79 -2.29 11.87 9.42
CA MET A 79 -3.22 10.93 8.77
C MET A 79 -3.90 11.57 7.54
N GLU A 80 -4.29 12.85 7.60
CA GLU A 80 -4.80 13.56 6.42
C GLU A 80 -3.75 13.70 5.32
N GLY A 81 -2.47 13.80 5.69
CA GLY A 81 -1.32 13.76 4.79
C GLY A 81 -1.18 12.40 4.09
N ASP A 82 -1.33 11.31 4.83
CA ASP A 82 -1.29 9.94 4.28
C ASP A 82 -2.44 9.70 3.28
N VAL A 83 -3.66 10.16 3.60
CA VAL A 83 -4.80 10.11 2.67
C VAL A 83 -4.54 10.94 1.40
N THR A 84 -3.88 12.08 1.54
CA THR A 84 -3.50 12.91 0.39
C THR A 84 -2.49 12.18 -0.49
N THR A 85 -1.54 11.47 0.12
CA THR A 85 -0.57 10.63 -0.60
C THR A 85 -1.26 9.50 -1.37
N LEU A 86 -2.28 8.84 -0.79
CA LEU A 86 -3.09 7.85 -1.52
C LEU A 86 -3.77 8.46 -2.76
N MET A 87 -4.32 9.67 -2.63
CA MET A 87 -4.93 10.39 -3.75
C MET A 87 -3.92 10.77 -4.83
N ASP A 88 -2.72 11.20 -4.44
CA ASP A 88 -1.63 11.54 -5.36
C ASP A 88 -1.14 10.31 -6.15
N VAL A 89 -1.00 9.15 -5.48
CA VAL A 89 -0.64 7.88 -6.12
C VAL A 89 -1.72 7.46 -7.12
N MET A 90 -3.00 7.51 -6.74
CA MET A 90 -4.11 7.27 -7.67
C MET A 90 -4.01 8.20 -8.89
N GLY A 91 -3.80 9.50 -8.67
CA GLY A 91 -3.67 10.48 -9.75
C GLY A 91 -2.48 10.20 -10.68
N ALA A 92 -1.36 9.73 -10.13
CA ALA A 92 -0.21 9.28 -10.90
C ALA A 92 -0.55 8.04 -11.76
N CYS A 93 -1.23 7.04 -11.19
CA CYS A 93 -1.69 5.86 -11.93
C CYS A 93 -2.67 6.24 -13.04
N GLU A 94 -3.63 7.13 -12.78
CA GLU A 94 -4.56 7.60 -13.80
C GLU A 94 -3.85 8.33 -14.93
N ARG A 95 -2.80 9.11 -14.64
CA ARG A 95 -1.99 9.75 -15.68
C ARG A 95 -1.33 8.71 -16.57
N ILE A 96 -0.71 7.68 -16.01
CA ILE A 96 -0.07 6.61 -16.79
C ILE A 96 -1.08 5.95 -17.74
N VAL A 97 -2.29 5.65 -17.26
CA VAL A 97 -3.36 5.05 -18.10
C VAL A 97 -3.90 6.03 -19.14
N LYS A 98 -4.11 7.30 -18.78
CA LYS A 98 -4.76 8.32 -19.63
C LYS A 98 -3.79 9.00 -20.61
N THR A 99 -2.48 8.83 -20.44
CA THR A 99 -1.45 9.34 -21.37
C THR A 99 -0.74 8.19 -22.09
N PRO A 100 -1.44 7.40 -22.93
CA PRO A 100 -0.80 6.36 -23.72
C PRO A 100 0.18 6.97 -24.73
N VAL A 101 1.12 6.15 -25.21
CA VAL A 101 2.05 6.59 -26.25
C VAL A 101 1.24 7.00 -27.49
N PRO A 102 1.61 8.11 -28.16
CA PRO A 102 0.86 8.57 -29.31
C PRO A 102 0.75 7.48 -30.39
N LEU A 103 -0.47 7.10 -30.76
CA LEU A 103 -0.74 6.09 -31.78
C LEU A 103 0.02 6.30 -33.11
N PRO A 104 0.23 7.54 -33.61
CA PRO A 104 1.06 7.75 -34.79
C PRO A 104 2.49 7.27 -34.61
N TYR A 105 3.09 7.46 -33.43
CA TYR A 105 4.47 7.03 -33.15
C TYR A 105 4.60 5.52 -33.33
N SER A 106 3.77 4.74 -32.61
CA SER A 106 3.77 3.27 -32.69
C SER A 106 3.54 2.76 -34.12
N ARG A 107 2.62 3.39 -34.87
CA ARG A 107 2.37 3.03 -36.28
C ARG A 107 3.53 3.38 -37.21
N HIS A 108 4.21 4.51 -36.98
CA HIS A 108 5.35 4.91 -37.79
C HIS A 108 6.55 4.00 -37.55
N THR A 109 6.81 3.64 -36.28
CA THR A 109 7.88 2.70 -35.91
C THR A 109 7.69 1.35 -36.62
N SER A 110 6.49 0.77 -36.60
CA SER A 110 6.21 -0.50 -37.27
C SER A 110 6.41 -0.49 -38.79
N ARG A 111 5.92 0.57 -39.43
CA ARG A 111 6.12 0.77 -40.88
C ARG A 111 7.60 0.94 -41.22
N PHE A 112 8.33 1.70 -40.42
CA PHE A 112 9.76 1.90 -40.60
C PHE A 112 10.53 0.58 -40.43
N LEU A 113 10.22 -0.21 -39.39
CA LEU A 113 10.85 -1.51 -39.15
C LEU A 113 10.59 -2.50 -40.29
N SER A 114 9.36 -2.50 -40.81
CA SER A 114 8.98 -3.31 -41.98
C SER A 114 9.77 -2.91 -43.23
N LEU A 115 9.92 -1.61 -43.50
CA LEU A 115 10.73 -1.12 -44.62
C LEU A 115 12.22 -1.44 -44.44
N TYR A 116 12.73 -1.36 -43.21
CA TYR A 116 14.10 -1.75 -42.89
C TYR A 116 14.33 -3.25 -43.16
N ALA A 117 13.44 -4.12 -42.66
CA ALA A 117 13.51 -5.56 -42.90
C ALA A 117 13.41 -5.90 -44.40
N MET A 118 12.59 -5.17 -45.16
CA MET A 118 12.43 -5.37 -46.60
C MET A 118 13.66 -4.92 -47.41
N THR A 119 14.36 -3.88 -46.97
CA THR A 119 15.56 -3.37 -47.66
C THR A 119 16.83 -4.17 -47.32
N LEU A 120 16.90 -4.77 -46.14
CA LEU A 120 18.02 -5.60 -45.67
C LEU A 120 18.52 -6.67 -46.67
N PRO A 121 17.67 -7.52 -47.28
CA PRO A 121 18.14 -8.55 -48.20
C PRO A 121 18.83 -7.98 -49.44
N PHE A 122 18.35 -6.84 -49.97
CA PHE A 122 18.96 -6.19 -51.14
C PHE A 122 20.36 -5.66 -50.84
N ILE A 123 20.61 -5.24 -49.59
CA ILE A 123 21.91 -4.72 -49.15
C ILE A 123 22.91 -5.87 -48.96
N LEU A 124 22.47 -7.01 -48.42
CA LEU A 124 23.37 -8.10 -48.04
C LEU A 124 23.64 -9.12 -49.17
N VAL A 125 22.76 -9.23 -50.17
CA VAL A 125 22.81 -10.30 -51.18
C VAL A 125 24.14 -10.36 -51.93
N ASP A 126 24.73 -9.21 -52.29
CA ASP A 126 25.99 -9.16 -53.05
C ASP A 126 27.18 -9.69 -52.25
N SER A 127 27.15 -9.56 -50.92
CA SER A 127 28.26 -9.95 -50.04
C SER A 127 28.14 -11.37 -49.49
N GLN A 128 26.91 -11.84 -49.20
CA GLN A 128 26.66 -13.10 -48.49
C GLN A 128 25.93 -14.15 -49.34
N GLY A 129 25.44 -13.81 -50.53
CA GLY A 129 24.72 -14.74 -51.41
C GLY A 129 23.54 -15.40 -50.69
N LEU A 130 23.48 -16.74 -50.71
CA LEU A 130 22.38 -17.50 -50.07
C LEU A 130 22.36 -17.43 -48.54
N LYS A 131 23.49 -17.14 -47.88
CA LYS A 131 23.54 -17.01 -46.41
C LYS A 131 22.72 -15.81 -45.92
N THR A 132 22.45 -14.85 -46.79
CA THR A 132 21.60 -13.68 -46.56
C THR A 132 20.24 -14.07 -46.02
N ILE A 133 19.63 -15.15 -46.51
CA ILE A 133 18.28 -15.57 -46.09
C ILE A 133 18.23 -15.85 -44.59
N VAL A 134 19.19 -16.64 -44.09
CA VAL A 134 19.26 -17.00 -42.67
C VAL A 134 19.58 -15.77 -41.81
N GLY A 135 20.53 -14.94 -42.24
CA GLY A 135 20.91 -13.72 -41.52
C GLY A 135 19.78 -12.71 -41.41
N VAL A 136 19.10 -12.44 -42.52
CA VAL A 136 17.94 -11.54 -42.57
C VAL A 136 16.81 -12.09 -41.71
N ALA A 137 16.47 -13.38 -41.83
CA ALA A 137 15.43 -13.99 -41.01
C ALA A 137 15.69 -13.83 -39.50
N MET A 138 16.93 -14.05 -39.05
CA MET A 138 17.30 -13.87 -37.64
C MET A 138 17.20 -12.41 -37.17
N ILE A 139 17.73 -11.47 -37.96
CA ILE A 139 17.71 -10.03 -37.61
C ILE A 139 16.28 -9.52 -37.58
N THR A 140 15.49 -9.83 -38.62
CA THR A 140 14.09 -9.43 -38.71
C THR A 140 13.28 -10.00 -37.56
N TRP A 141 13.44 -11.30 -37.25
CA TRP A 141 12.78 -11.92 -36.10
C TRP A 141 13.13 -11.21 -34.79
N ALA A 142 14.41 -10.93 -34.54
CA ALA A 142 14.84 -10.24 -33.32
C ALA A 142 14.25 -8.82 -33.21
N LEU A 143 14.23 -8.08 -34.32
CA LEU A 143 13.69 -6.71 -34.35
C LEU A 143 12.19 -6.68 -34.09
N PHE A 144 11.42 -7.55 -34.76
CA PHE A 144 9.98 -7.63 -34.54
C PHE A 144 9.63 -8.18 -33.16
N ALA A 145 10.43 -9.08 -32.59
CA ALA A 145 10.25 -9.54 -31.22
C ALA A 145 10.41 -8.40 -30.21
N ILE A 146 11.39 -7.51 -30.40
CA ILE A 146 11.56 -6.32 -29.55
C ILE A 146 10.37 -5.36 -29.70
N GLU A 147 9.88 -5.14 -30.92
CA GLU A 147 8.71 -4.31 -31.17
C GLU A 147 7.46 -4.87 -30.47
N GLU A 148 7.25 -6.19 -30.52
CA GLU A 148 6.13 -6.84 -29.85
C GLU A 148 6.22 -6.69 -28.31
N ILE A 149 7.41 -6.87 -27.72
CA ILE A 149 7.63 -6.64 -26.29
C ILE A 149 7.35 -5.17 -25.93
N ALA A 150 7.74 -4.22 -26.78
CA ALA A 150 7.46 -2.80 -26.57
C ALA A 150 5.95 -2.51 -26.48
N HIS A 151 5.14 -3.17 -27.30
CA HIS A 151 3.67 -3.08 -27.21
C HIS A 151 3.10 -3.73 -25.95
N MET A 152 3.70 -4.82 -25.47
CA MET A 152 3.25 -5.48 -24.23
C MET A 152 3.48 -4.60 -22.99
N ILE A 153 4.61 -3.88 -22.92
CA ILE A 153 4.95 -3.02 -21.77
C ILE A 153 4.24 -1.66 -21.79
N GLU A 154 3.64 -1.27 -22.91
CA GLU A 154 2.98 0.04 -23.08
C GLU A 154 1.74 0.21 -22.19
N ASP A 155 1.08 -0.90 -21.85
CA ASP A 155 -0.19 -0.91 -21.11
C ASP A 155 -0.08 -1.82 -19.86
N PRO A 156 0.51 -1.31 -18.76
CA PRO A 156 0.92 -2.14 -17.62
C PRO A 156 -0.24 -2.55 -16.70
N PHE A 157 -1.39 -1.89 -16.80
CA PHE A 157 -2.53 -2.08 -15.89
C PHE A 157 -3.67 -2.90 -16.51
N THR A 158 -3.59 -3.31 -17.78
CA THR A 158 -4.64 -4.14 -18.40
C THR A 158 -4.73 -5.53 -17.78
N ASP A 159 -5.76 -6.27 -18.15
CA ASP A 159 -5.96 -7.68 -17.81
C ASP A 159 -5.29 -8.62 -18.85
N LYS A 160 -4.01 -8.36 -19.18
CA LYS A 160 -3.24 -9.12 -20.18
C LYS A 160 -2.17 -9.95 -19.47
N SER A 161 -1.71 -11.05 -20.07
CA SER A 161 -0.76 -11.99 -19.45
C SER A 161 0.57 -11.38 -18.96
N PHE A 162 0.97 -10.21 -19.49
CA PHE A 162 2.22 -9.51 -19.12
C PHE A 162 1.98 -8.25 -18.28
N SER A 163 0.77 -8.03 -17.79
CA SER A 163 0.46 -6.88 -16.95
C SER A 163 0.84 -7.09 -15.49
N LEU A 164 0.77 -6.01 -14.72
CA LEU A 164 1.00 -6.03 -13.29
C LEU A 164 -0.08 -6.85 -12.59
N PRO A 165 0.28 -7.73 -11.63
CA PRO A 165 -0.68 -8.53 -10.87
C PRO A 165 -1.36 -7.69 -9.78
N LEU A 166 -2.22 -6.74 -10.18
CA LEU A 166 -2.86 -5.78 -9.27
C LEU A 166 -3.67 -6.45 -8.17
N ALA A 167 -4.34 -7.58 -8.47
CA ALA A 167 -5.07 -8.36 -7.48
C ALA A 167 -4.12 -8.91 -6.39
N ALA A 168 -2.95 -9.42 -6.76
CA ALA A 168 -1.96 -9.94 -5.80
C ALA A 168 -1.36 -8.81 -4.94
N TYR A 169 -1.15 -7.62 -5.51
CA TYR A 169 -0.73 -6.45 -4.72
C TYR A 169 -1.81 -6.02 -3.74
N ALA A 170 -3.07 -5.98 -4.17
CA ALA A 170 -4.20 -5.68 -3.28
C ALA A 170 -4.34 -6.73 -2.16
N GLU A 171 -4.15 -8.01 -2.47
CA GLU A 171 -4.14 -9.11 -1.49
C GLU A 171 -2.99 -8.98 -0.48
N THR A 172 -1.81 -8.58 -0.94
CA THR A 172 -0.66 -8.34 -0.04
C THR A 172 -0.93 -7.17 0.91
N ILE A 173 -1.54 -6.09 0.41
CA ILE A 173 -1.94 -4.94 1.23
C ILE A 173 -3.03 -5.35 2.22
N HIS A 174 -4.01 -6.12 1.77
CA HIS A 174 -5.06 -6.68 2.61
C HIS A 174 -4.50 -7.50 3.77
N GLY A 175 -3.60 -8.46 3.49
CA GLY A 175 -2.95 -9.24 4.53
C GLY A 175 -2.10 -8.40 5.49
N SER A 176 -1.45 -7.35 4.98
CA SER A 176 -0.71 -6.40 5.83
C SER A 176 -1.64 -5.63 6.77
N CYS A 177 -2.82 -5.22 6.29
CA CYS A 177 -3.85 -4.58 7.09
C CYS A 177 -4.44 -5.51 8.16
N GLU A 178 -4.68 -6.78 7.83
CA GLU A 178 -5.11 -7.81 8.79
C GLU A 178 -4.06 -8.04 9.88
N GLN A 179 -2.78 -8.10 9.50
CA GLN A 179 -1.68 -8.27 10.44
C GLN A 179 -1.56 -7.10 11.43
N ILE A 180 -1.76 -5.86 10.97
CA ILE A 180 -1.74 -4.67 11.84
C ILE A 180 -2.92 -4.67 12.83
N ILE A 181 -4.10 -5.15 12.41
CA ILE A 181 -5.29 -5.21 13.27
C ILE A 181 -5.26 -6.39 14.24
N GLY A 182 -4.66 -7.51 13.82
CA GLY A 182 -4.71 -8.79 14.55
C GLY A 182 -5.98 -9.61 14.28
N HIS A 183 -6.83 -9.22 13.32
CA HIS A 183 -8.09 -9.91 13.00
C HIS A 183 -8.43 -9.82 11.50
N PRO A 184 -9.21 -10.77 10.95
CA PRO A 184 -9.56 -10.80 9.54
C PRO A 184 -10.50 -9.65 9.15
N LEU A 185 -10.37 -9.14 7.93
CA LEU A 185 -11.18 -8.04 7.39
C LEU A 185 -12.51 -8.51 6.74
N THR A 186 -12.86 -9.78 6.88
CA THR A 186 -13.99 -10.48 6.22
C THR A 186 -15.28 -10.60 7.06
N TRP A 187 -15.28 -10.12 8.31
CA TRP A 187 -16.28 -10.32 9.39
C TRP A 187 -17.64 -10.97 9.04
N ASP A 188 -17.79 -12.23 9.47
CA ASP A 188 -19.07 -12.91 9.71
C ASP A 188 -19.54 -12.62 11.15
N TYR A 189 -20.79 -12.20 11.32
CA TYR A 189 -21.35 -11.83 12.63
C TYR A 189 -22.02 -13.05 13.24
N GLU A 190 -21.31 -13.81 14.08
CA GLU A 190 -21.89 -14.75 15.06
C GLU A 190 -20.78 -15.37 15.94
N GLU A 191 -20.20 -14.60 16.86
CA GLU A 191 -19.86 -15.07 18.20
C GLU A 191 -19.48 -13.87 19.10
N PRO A 192 -19.88 -13.86 20.39
CA PRO A 192 -19.51 -12.78 21.30
C PRO A 192 -18.00 -12.83 21.57
N ILE A 193 -17.36 -11.67 21.51
CA ILE A 193 -15.95 -11.51 21.84
C ILE A 193 -15.76 -11.85 23.32
N GLU A 194 -15.13 -12.99 23.62
CA GLU A 194 -14.62 -13.28 24.96
C GLU A 194 -13.40 -12.39 25.17
N TYR A 195 -13.50 -11.46 26.12
CA TYR A 195 -12.41 -10.57 26.49
C TYR A 195 -11.28 -11.42 27.08
N VAL A 196 -10.13 -11.52 26.39
CA VAL A 196 -8.93 -12.08 27.02
C VAL A 196 -8.40 -10.99 27.96
N GLU A 197 -8.55 -11.21 29.27
CA GLU A 197 -7.79 -10.49 30.28
C GLU A 197 -6.30 -10.83 30.07
N GLN A 198 -5.57 -9.94 29.39
CA GLN A 198 -4.12 -9.84 29.56
C GLN A 198 -3.86 -8.80 30.64
N VAL A 199 -4.19 -9.19 31.88
CA VAL A 199 -3.62 -8.64 33.11
C VAL A 199 -2.73 -9.77 33.59
N ASP A 200 -1.41 -9.68 33.40
CA ASP A 200 -0.41 -10.45 34.19
C ASP A 200 1.04 -9.98 33.87
N ASP A 201 1.35 -9.49 32.67
CA ASP A 201 2.74 -9.12 32.30
C ASP A 201 3.21 -7.71 32.74
N ILE A 202 2.41 -6.96 33.51
CA ILE A 202 2.81 -5.63 34.03
C ILE A 202 3.24 -5.71 35.52
N ALA A 203 2.78 -6.73 36.26
CA ALA A 203 3.08 -6.85 37.69
C ALA A 203 4.53 -7.28 37.97
N GLU A 204 5.15 -8.09 37.09
CA GLU A 204 6.53 -8.53 37.27
C GLU A 204 7.57 -7.42 36.98
N LEU A 205 7.18 -6.34 36.29
CA LEU A 205 8.08 -5.20 36.01
C LEU A 205 7.99 -4.08 37.06
N GLU A 206 6.95 -4.06 37.90
CA GLU A 206 6.84 -3.12 39.02
C GLU A 206 7.48 -3.68 40.32
N GLU A 207 7.54 -5.02 40.50
CA GLU A 207 8.22 -5.63 41.65
C GLU A 207 9.77 -5.58 41.54
N GLU A 208 10.35 -5.57 40.33
CA GLU A 208 11.80 -5.41 40.15
C GLU A 208 12.29 -3.96 40.38
N GLU A 209 11.43 -2.95 40.26
CA GLU A 209 11.79 -1.54 40.55
C GLU A 209 11.61 -1.17 42.04
N GLU A 210 10.78 -1.89 42.83
CA GLU A 210 10.61 -1.63 44.27
C GLU A 210 11.65 -2.32 45.18
N GLU A 211 12.36 -3.37 44.73
CA GLU A 211 13.43 -4.02 45.52
C GLU A 211 14.77 -3.24 45.53
N GLU A 212 14.98 -2.25 44.66
CA GLU A 212 16.23 -1.45 44.63
C GLU A 212 16.21 -0.18 45.52
N GLU A 213 15.07 0.21 46.12
CA GLU A 213 14.98 1.38 47.01
C GLU A 213 14.57 1.01 48.46
N GLU A 214 15.37 0.22 49.16
CA GLU A 214 15.32 0.19 50.64
C GLU A 214 16.56 0.90 51.24
N PRO A 215 16.39 2.02 51.98
CA PRO A 215 17.52 2.74 52.56
C PRO A 215 18.09 2.02 53.79
N GLU A 216 19.32 1.52 53.70
CA GLU A 216 20.08 1.06 54.87
C GLU A 216 20.32 2.23 55.85
N ASP A 217 19.74 2.10 57.05
CA ASP A 217 19.87 3.06 58.15
C ASP A 217 21.34 3.10 58.65
N PRO A 218 22.03 4.27 58.64
CA PRO A 218 23.43 4.32 59.01
C PRO A 218 23.61 4.02 60.52
N PRO A 219 24.58 3.17 60.91
CA PRO A 219 24.74 2.72 62.28
C PRO A 219 25.08 3.87 63.24
N PRO A 220 24.63 3.81 64.51
CA PRO A 220 24.76 4.92 65.46
C PRO A 220 26.23 5.22 65.79
N PRO A 221 26.69 6.49 65.65
CA PRO A 221 28.07 6.84 65.97
C PRO A 221 28.32 6.82 67.48
N LYS A 222 29.40 6.13 67.86
CA LYS A 222 29.90 5.98 69.23
C LYS A 222 30.53 7.28 69.73
N HIS A 223 30.19 7.68 70.95
CA HIS A 223 30.82 8.79 71.68
C HIS A 223 32.24 8.38 72.14
N PRO A 224 33.24 9.26 71.99
CA PRO A 224 34.17 9.48 73.10
C PRO A 224 34.58 10.95 73.30
N ASP A 225 34.64 11.32 74.58
CA ASP A 225 35.59 12.21 75.25
C ASP A 225 35.93 13.60 74.66
N GLY A 226 35.32 14.60 75.29
CA GLY A 226 36.02 15.67 76.01
C GLY A 226 36.94 16.59 75.22
N ILE A 227 36.50 17.85 75.05
CA ILE A 227 37.28 19.06 75.35
C ILE A 227 36.28 20.23 75.52
N GLU A 228 36.49 20.95 76.61
CA GLU A 228 35.66 22.04 77.14
C GLU A 228 35.64 23.28 76.23
N ILE A 229 34.49 23.98 76.19
CA ILE A 229 34.45 25.39 75.78
C ILE A 229 33.90 26.20 76.94
N ARG A 230 34.78 26.99 77.56
CA ARG A 230 34.47 28.01 78.56
C ARG A 230 34.45 29.37 77.86
N PHE A 231 33.28 30.00 77.77
CA PHE A 231 33.15 31.44 77.46
C PHE A 231 33.67 32.25 78.67
N PRO A 232 34.23 33.46 78.47
CA PRO A 232 33.48 34.64 78.00
C PRO A 232 33.83 35.11 76.59
#